data_AF-D8PYC6-F1
#
_entry.id   AF-D8PYC6-F1
#
_cell.length_a   1.000
_cell.length_b   1.000
_cell.length_c   1.000
_cell.angle_alpha   90.00
_cell.angle_beta   90.00
_cell.angle_gamma   90.00
#
_symmetry.space_group_name_H-M   'P 1'
#
loop_
_entity.id
_entity.type
_entity.pdbx_description
1 polymer ?
#
loop_
_entity_poly.entity_id
_entity_poly.type
_entity_poly.pdbx_seq_one_letter_code
_entity_poly.pdbx_strand_id
1 'polypeptide(L)'
;IKRLVGRISGVVPVKHDMCVNSCIAFTGPFATLKVCNHCNEPRYDQTRLAASGGQVEIPRQSFYTMPIGPQLQALYRHPTTAEAMAYRDRKTRELRANVSVLYS
;
A
#
# COMPACT_ATOMS: atom_id res chain seq x y z
N ILE A 1 -7.02 -6.97 16.68
CA ILE A 1 -7.35 -5.72 15.94
C ILE A 1 -7.15 -5.88 14.41
N LYS A 2 -5.94 -6.10 13.87
CA LYS A 2 -5.70 -6.19 12.40
C LYS A 2 -6.61 -7.17 11.63
N ARG A 3 -6.82 -8.39 12.16
CA ARG A 3 -7.74 -9.39 11.57
C ARG A 3 -9.20 -8.94 11.57
N LEU A 4 -9.61 -8.23 12.64
CA LEU A 4 -10.98 -7.72 12.77
C LEU A 4 -11.25 -6.61 11.74
N VAL A 5 -10.31 -5.68 11.59
CA VAL A 5 -10.39 -4.61 10.59
C VAL A 5 -10.50 -5.21 9.19
N GLY A 6 -9.60 -6.11 8.82
CA GLY A 6 -9.64 -6.75 7.50
C GLY A 6 -10.94 -7.52 7.23
N ARG A 7 -11.50 -8.20 8.25
CA ARG A 7 -12.78 -8.91 8.12
C ARG A 7 -13.97 -7.97 7.89
N ILE A 8 -13.99 -6.82 8.55
CA ILE A 8 -15.12 -5.88 8.48
C ILE A 8 -15.03 -5.00 7.22
N SER A 9 -13.84 -4.45 6.94
CA SER A 9 -13.65 -3.49 5.85
C SER A 9 -13.26 -4.15 4.52
N GLY A 10 -12.83 -5.42 4.52
CA GLY A 10 -12.21 -6.06 3.36
C GLY A 10 -10.81 -5.53 3.04
N VAL A 11 -10.28 -4.59 3.83
CA VAL A 11 -8.97 -3.98 3.59
C VAL A 11 -7.90 -4.79 4.33
N VAL A 12 -7.16 -5.60 3.57
CA VAL A 12 -6.08 -6.43 4.09
C VAL A 12 -4.73 -5.83 3.69
N PRO A 13 -3.79 -5.59 4.63
CA PRO A 13 -2.48 -5.07 4.31
C PRO A 13 -1.64 -6.10 3.54
N VAL A 14 -0.91 -5.65 2.54
CA VAL A 14 0.12 -6.44 1.86
C VAL A 14 1.47 -6.14 2.50
N LYS A 15 2.16 -7.18 2.96
CA LYS A 15 3.46 -7.05 3.61
C LYS A 15 4.58 -7.27 2.59
N HIS A 16 5.57 -6.38 2.58
CA HIS A 16 6.74 -6.46 1.72
C HIS A 16 8.01 -6.22 2.52
N ASP A 17 9.09 -6.90 2.15
CA ASP A 17 10.40 -6.68 2.75
C ASP A 17 11.01 -5.38 2.21
N MET A 18 11.82 -4.72 3.04
CA MET A 18 12.57 -3.54 2.62
C MET A 18 13.96 -3.52 3.25
N CYS A 19 14.82 -2.69 2.67
CA CYS A 19 16.11 -2.36 3.26
C CYS A 19 15.91 -1.72 4.65
N VAL A 20 16.80 -2.02 5.60
CA VAL A 20 16.78 -1.42 6.95
C VAL A 20 16.96 0.11 6.92
N ASN A 21 17.68 0.61 5.91
CA ASN A 21 17.87 2.04 5.66
C ASN A 21 16.80 2.63 4.74
N SER A 22 15.71 1.90 4.47
CA SER A 22 14.59 2.31 3.61
C SER A 22 14.97 2.72 2.18
N CYS A 23 16.14 2.32 1.66
CA CYS A 23 16.57 2.67 0.31
C CYS A 23 15.66 2.07 -0.78
N ILE A 24 15.27 0.80 -0.61
CA ILE A 24 14.45 0.04 -1.55
C ILE A 24 13.46 -0.86 -0.83
N ALA A 25 12.35 -1.14 -1.51
CA ALA A 25 11.51 -2.30 -1.25
C ALA A 25 12.04 -3.50 -2.06
N PHE A 26 12.12 -4.67 -1.44
CA PHE A 26 12.50 -5.91 -2.13
C PHE A 26 11.26 -6.51 -2.83
N THR A 27 10.75 -5.78 -3.81
CA THR A 27 9.56 -6.13 -4.60
C THR A 27 9.84 -5.95 -6.09
N GLY A 28 8.98 -6.51 -6.95
CA GLY A 28 9.09 -6.35 -8.40
C GLY A 28 10.49 -6.70 -8.92
N PRO A 29 11.18 -5.80 -9.64
CA PRO A 29 12.54 -6.02 -10.15
C PRO A 29 13.58 -6.36 -9.06
N PHE A 30 13.35 -5.94 -7.82
CA PHE A 30 14.26 -6.18 -6.69
C PHE A 30 13.85 -7.40 -5.84
N ALA A 31 12.82 -8.15 -6.23
CA ALA A 31 12.24 -9.22 -5.43
C ALA A 31 13.23 -10.36 -5.13
N THR A 32 14.17 -10.63 -6.03
CA THR A 32 15.18 -11.69 -5.88
C THR A 32 16.44 -11.22 -5.16
N LEU A 33 16.61 -9.91 -4.94
CA LEU A 33 17.78 -9.37 -4.26
C LEU A 33 17.78 -9.80 -2.78
N LYS A 34 18.97 -10.22 -2.33
CA LYS A 34 19.27 -10.60 -0.94
C LYS A 34 20.06 -9.50 -0.21
N VAL A 35 20.59 -8.54 -0.97
CA VAL A 35 21.37 -7.40 -0.50
C VAL A 35 20.88 -6.14 -1.21
N CYS A 36 20.80 -5.03 -0.48
CA CYS A 36 20.44 -3.74 -1.05
C CYS A 36 21.54 -3.25 -2.02
N ASN A 37 21.17 -2.96 -3.26
CA ASN A 37 22.09 -2.44 -4.28
C ASN A 37 22.51 -0.97 -4.06
N HIS A 38 21.94 -0.27 -3.08
CA HIS A 38 22.29 1.12 -2.75
C HIS A 38 23.23 1.23 -1.53
N CYS A 39 23.04 0.39 -0.52
CA CYS A 39 23.78 0.52 0.76
C CYS A 39 24.40 -0.80 1.24
N ASN A 40 24.34 -1.87 0.44
CA ASN A 40 24.92 -3.19 0.73
C ASN A 40 24.42 -3.88 2.02
N GLU A 41 23.35 -3.37 2.64
CA GLU A 41 22.74 -4.02 3.79
C GLU A 41 22.02 -5.30 3.37
N PRO A 42 22.18 -6.42 4.10
CA PRO A 42 21.46 -7.64 3.81
C PRO A 42 19.96 -7.47 4.09
N ARG A 43 19.15 -8.11 3.25
CA ARG A 43 17.68 -8.19 3.39
C ARG A 43 17.26 -8.96 4.63
N TYR A 44 17.96 -10.06 4.93
CA TYR A 44 17.62 -10.97 6.02
C TYR A 44 18.59 -10.88 7.19
N ASP A 45 18.11 -11.28 8.37
CA ASP A 45 18.91 -11.42 9.59
C ASP A 45 19.96 -12.52 9.39
N GLN A 46 21.23 -12.10 9.33
CA GLN A 46 22.36 -13.00 9.06
C GLN A 46 22.62 -13.98 10.20
N THR A 47 22.32 -13.61 11.44
CA THR A 47 22.48 -14.49 12.61
C THR A 47 21.49 -15.66 12.54
N ARG A 48 20.23 -15.35 12.23
CA ARG A 48 19.16 -16.36 12.07
C ARG A 48 19.40 -17.25 10.85
N LEU A 49 19.87 -16.65 9.76
CA LEU A 49 20.19 -17.38 8.54
C LEU A 49 21.34 -18.35 8.78
N ALA A 50 22.43 -17.92 9.44
CA ALA A 50 23.55 -18.77 9.78
C ALA A 50 23.16 -19.91 10.74
N ALA A 51 22.40 -19.60 11.80
CA ALA A 51 21.94 -20.58 12.78
C ALA A 51 21.03 -21.67 12.17
N SER A 52 20.36 -21.37 11.06
CA SER A 52 19.51 -22.32 10.34
C SER A 52 20.20 -23.01 9.16
N GLY A 53 21.51 -22.81 8.99
CA GLY A 53 22.23 -23.36 7.82
C GLY A 53 21.71 -22.82 6.48
N GLY A 54 21.20 -21.59 6.45
CA GLY A 54 20.66 -20.96 5.25
C GLY A 54 19.18 -21.24 4.98
N GLN A 55 18.47 -21.96 5.85
CA GLN A 55 17.08 -22.37 5.59
C GLN A 55 16.03 -21.35 6.03
N VAL A 56 16.33 -20.51 7.01
CA VAL A 56 15.36 -19.56 7.59
C VAL A 56 15.73 -18.13 7.21
N GLU A 57 14.93 -17.56 6.30
CA GLU A 57 15.07 -16.18 5.84
C GLU A 57 14.10 -15.25 6.59
N ILE A 58 14.59 -14.54 7.61
CA ILE A 58 13.80 -13.55 8.36
C ILE A 58 14.17 -12.15 7.88
N PRO A 59 13.24 -11.38 7.26
CA PRO A 59 13.54 -10.04 6.80
C PRO A 59 13.84 -9.11 7.97
N ARG A 60 14.87 -8.27 7.82
CA ARG A 60 15.28 -7.30 8.85
C ARG A 60 14.28 -6.16 8.99
N GLN A 61 13.60 -5.80 7.90
CA GLN A 61 12.58 -4.77 7.89
C GLN A 61 11.50 -5.08 6.85
N SER A 62 10.26 -4.67 7.14
CA SER A 62 9.13 -4.80 6.23
C SER A 62 8.20 -3.60 6.35
N PHE A 63 7.48 -3.26 5.28
CA PHE A 63 6.36 -2.33 5.30
C PHE A 63 5.05 -3.02 4.99
N TYR A 64 3.97 -2.30 5.31
CA TYR A 64 2.61 -2.66 4.94
C TYR A 64 2.10 -1.66 3.90
N THR A 65 1.68 -2.18 2.75
CA THR A 65 0.89 -1.42 1.79
C THR A 65 -0.58 -1.69 2.08
N MET A 66 -1.35 -0.63 2.32
CA MET A 66 -2.81 -0.69 2.40
C MET A 66 -3.38 -0.49 1.00
N PRO A 67 -3.92 -1.52 0.33
CA PRO A 67 -4.38 -1.38 -1.05
C PRO A 67 -5.54 -0.38 -1.13
N ILE A 68 -5.47 0.57 -2.08
CA ILE A 68 -6.48 1.64 -2.21
C ILE A 68 -7.81 1.10 -2.75
N GLY A 69 -7.80 0.11 -3.63
CA GLY A 69 -9.02 -0.46 -4.24
C GLY A 69 -10.04 -0.93 -3.21
N PRO A 70 -9.69 -1.85 -2.29
CA PRO A 70 -10.57 -2.28 -1.21
C PRO A 70 -11.05 -1.15 -0.29
N GLN A 71 -10.21 -0.13 -0.06
CA GLN A 71 -10.62 1.05 0.73
C GLN A 71 -11.72 1.83 0.02
N LEU A 72 -11.56 2.07 -1.29
CA LEU A 72 -12.59 2.71 -2.10
C LEU A 72 -13.86 1.87 -2.13
N GLN A 73 -13.76 0.56 -2.36
CA GLN A 73 -14.91 -0.35 -2.34
C GLN A 73 -15.66 -0.30 -1.01
N ALA A 74 -14.95 -0.26 0.12
CA ALA A 74 -15.56 -0.09 1.43
C ALA A 74 -16.26 1.27 1.60
N LEU A 75 -15.65 2.36 1.13
CA LEU A 75 -16.23 3.71 1.17
C LEU A 75 -17.47 3.84 0.26
N TYR A 76 -17.52 3.16 -0.87
CA TYR A 76 -18.69 3.15 -1.75
C TYR A 76 -19.81 2.22 -1.28
N ARG A 77 -19.60 1.40 -0.24
CA ARG A 77 -20.59 0.42 0.24
C ARG A 77 -21.76 1.06 1.01
N HIS A 78 -21.56 2.21 1.64
CA HIS A 78 -22.60 2.88 2.42
C HIS A 78 -23.11 4.14 1.69
N PRO A 79 -24.43 4.40 1.60
CA PRO A 79 -24.98 5.51 0.82
C PRO A 79 -24.37 6.88 1.16
N THR A 80 -24.26 7.21 2.45
CA THR A 80 -23.69 8.50 2.90
C THR A 80 -22.24 8.69 2.46
N THR A 81 -21.41 7.66 2.59
CA THR A 81 -20.00 7.77 2.19
C THR A 81 -19.85 7.72 0.67
N ALA A 82 -20.70 6.97 -0.04
CA ALA A 82 -20.74 6.98 -1.50
C ALA A 82 -21.12 8.36 -2.05
N GLU A 83 -22.10 9.05 -1.45
CA GLU A 83 -22.46 10.43 -1.80
C GLU A 83 -21.29 11.39 -1.56
N ALA A 84 -20.60 11.26 -0.40
CA ALA A 84 -19.41 12.05 -0.12
C ALA A 84 -18.28 11.81 -1.14
N MET A 85 -18.06 10.57 -1.57
CA MET A 85 -17.06 10.21 -2.59
C MET A 85 -17.38 10.80 -3.97
N ALA A 86 -18.65 11.13 -4.26
CA ALA A 86 -19.08 11.78 -5.49
C ALA A 86 -18.85 13.31 -5.50
N TYR A 87 -18.35 13.90 -4.41
CA TYR A 87 -18.17 15.36 -4.27
C TYR A 87 -17.42 16.00 -5.45
N ARG A 88 -16.28 15.41 -5.84
CA ARG A 88 -15.43 15.96 -6.91
C ARG A 88 -16.15 15.96 -8.26
N ASP A 89 -16.86 14.89 -8.60
CA ASP A 89 -17.62 14.80 -9.85
C ASP A 89 -18.75 15.85 -9.85
N ARG A 90 -19.53 15.92 -8.76
CA ARG A 90 -20.59 16.92 -8.60
C ARG A 90 -20.05 18.35 -8.76
N LYS A 91 -18.98 18.73 -8.05
CA LYS A 91 -18.38 20.07 -8.15
C LYS A 91 -17.77 20.36 -9.52
N THR A 92 -17.19 19.36 -10.18
CA THR A 92 -16.66 19.52 -11.54
C THR A 92 -17.80 19.81 -12.53
N ARG A 93 -18.94 19.14 -12.40
CA ARG A 93 -20.13 19.38 -13.24
C ARG A 93 -20.72 20.77 -13.00
N GLU A 94 -20.87 21.17 -11.74
CA GLU A 94 -21.33 22.52 -11.36
C GLU A 94 -20.45 23.62 -11.98
N LEU A 95 -19.11 23.51 -11.83
CA LEU A 95 -18.18 24.49 -12.39
C LEU A 95 -18.23 24.53 -13.91
N ARG A 96 -18.31 23.38 -14.58
CA ARG A 96 -18.41 23.31 -16.05
C ARG A 96 -19.70 23.96 -16.56
N ALA A 97 -20.83 23.70 -15.90
CA ALA A 97 -22.11 24.31 -16.25
C ALA A 97 -22.06 25.83 -16.08
N ASN A 98 -21.47 26.32 -14.98
CA ASN A 98 -21.33 27.75 -14.74
C ASN A 98 -20.44 28.44 -15.78
N VAL A 99 -19.33 27.80 -16.17
CA VAL A 99 -18.47 28.32 -17.25
C VAL A 99 -19.23 28.36 -18.56
N SER A 100 -19.97 27.31 -18.94
CA SER A 100 -20.76 27.36 -20.20
C SER A 100 -21.81 28.46 -20.21
N VAL A 101 -22.45 28.74 -19.07
CA VAL A 101 -23.46 29.81 -18.95
C VAL A 101 -22.84 31.20 -19.04
N LEU A 102 -21.60 31.41 -18.57
CA LEU A 102 -20.92 32.71 -18.62
C LEU A 102 -20.41 33.10 -20.02
N TYR A 103 -20.30 32.15 -20.94
CA TYR A 103 -19.82 32.37 -22.31
C TYR A 103 -20.90 32.09 -23.37
N SER A 104 -22.17 31.99 -22.97
CA SER A 104 -23.36 31.93 -23.83
C SER A 104 -24.10 33.27 -23.78
#